data_AF-A0A3S3UZ95-F1
#
_entry.id   AF-A0A3S3UZ95-F1
#
_cell.length_a   1.000
_cell.length_b   1.000
_cell.length_c   1.000
_cell.angle_alpha   90.00
_cell.angle_beta   90.00
_cell.angle_gamma   90.00
#
_symmetry.space_group_name_H-M   'P 1'
#
loop_
_entity.id
_entity.type
_entity.pdbx_description
1 polymer ?
#
loop_
_entity_poly.entity_id
_entity_poly.type
_entity_poly.pdbx_seq_one_letter_code
_entity_poly.pdbx_strand_id
1 'polypeptide(L)'
;MADEIKEAGSSTSSKTSGWVRLGFAFTGAYFVLVALAWITSGPTSLVDIKPGMKLNEFADGLAGLFAPLAFLWLFVATMVQSQELALQRQELQLTRREFEQNREVAKEQAAEARNQAAYIRTQTEIIVRADADRHLNALIDGFREFLSTYLMKPMAASDGQKSTHILALGAHPGSSLGELIAHFSNTADAVGANLKKYPDRKLHADWVALDMLRNMLNEINVLIPETSPTQKAILESAEFDTLIDAVAYLADTAKPQRTGGG
;
A
#
# COMPACT_ATOMS: atom_id res chain seq x y z
N MET A 1 -15.24 27.31 11.12
CA MET A 1 -14.17 26.46 11.71
C MET A 1 -13.11 27.24 12.49
N ALA A 2 -12.96 28.57 12.29
CA ALA A 2 -12.00 29.39 13.05
C ALA A 2 -12.55 30.01 14.36
N ASP A 3 -13.88 30.05 14.53
CA ASP A 3 -14.51 30.68 15.71
C ASP A 3 -14.73 29.74 16.90
N GLU A 4 -14.67 28.42 16.72
CA GLU A 4 -14.85 27.44 17.82
C GLU A 4 -13.60 27.23 18.69
N ILE A 5 -12.44 27.76 18.28
CA ILE A 5 -11.18 27.60 19.04
C ILE A 5 -11.03 28.68 20.13
N LYS A 6 -11.91 29.68 20.19
CA LYS A 6 -11.74 30.87 21.05
C LYS A 6 -12.31 30.74 22.47
N GLU A 7 -13.07 29.70 22.81
CA GLU A 7 -13.71 29.59 24.13
C GLU A 7 -13.08 28.58 25.11
N ALA A 8 -12.12 27.74 24.69
CA ALA A 8 -11.55 26.71 25.58
C ALA A 8 -10.47 27.20 26.56
N GLY A 9 -10.23 28.52 26.65
CA GLY A 9 -9.03 29.09 27.27
C GLY A 9 -9.26 30.05 28.45
N SER A 10 -10.36 29.95 29.20
CA SER A 10 -10.56 30.85 30.35
C SER A 10 -11.04 30.16 31.63
N SER A 11 -10.27 30.38 32.69
CA SER A 11 -10.58 30.18 34.12
C SER A 11 -10.30 28.82 34.78
N THR A 12 -9.04 28.38 34.77
CA THR A 12 -8.51 27.59 35.91
C THR A 12 -8.31 28.51 37.12
N SER A 13 -9.42 28.91 37.75
CA SER A 13 -9.39 29.44 39.10
C SER A 13 -8.79 28.37 40.01
N SER A 14 -7.58 28.58 40.52
CA SER A 14 -6.97 27.70 41.53
C SER A 14 -7.80 27.80 42.82
N LYS A 15 -8.91 27.06 42.86
CA LYS A 15 -9.72 26.91 44.06
C LYS A 15 -8.92 26.07 45.03
N THR A 16 -8.20 26.73 45.92
CA THR A 16 -7.62 26.11 47.13
C THR A 16 -8.66 25.17 47.73
N SER A 17 -8.36 23.88 47.89
CA SER A 17 -9.31 22.88 48.38
C SER A 17 -10.01 23.39 49.65
N GLY A 18 -11.33 23.26 49.72
CA GLY A 18 -12.13 23.74 50.86
C GLY A 18 -11.63 23.23 52.21
N TRP A 19 -11.00 22.04 52.22
CA TRP A 19 -10.37 21.44 53.39
C TRP A 19 -9.16 22.22 53.91
N VAL A 20 -8.37 22.83 53.01
CA VAL A 20 -7.21 23.64 53.41
C VAL A 20 -7.65 24.93 54.09
N ARG A 21 -8.70 25.58 53.56
CA ARG A 21 -9.30 26.77 54.20
C ARG A 21 -9.87 26.44 55.58
N LEU A 22 -10.55 25.29 55.69
CA LEU A 22 -11.07 24.78 56.95
C LEU A 22 -9.94 24.47 57.95
N GLY A 23 -8.84 23.85 57.50
CA GLY A 23 -7.64 23.60 58.31
C GLY A 23 -7.01 24.88 58.88
N PHE A 24 -6.87 25.93 58.06
CA PHE A 24 -6.40 27.23 58.53
C PHE A 24 -7.37 27.90 59.53
N ALA A 25 -8.69 27.79 59.31
CA ALA A 25 -9.69 28.31 60.24
C ALA A 25 -9.64 27.62 61.61
N PHE A 26 -9.56 26.28 61.63
CA PHE A 26 -9.40 25.51 62.87
C PHE A 26 -8.07 25.79 63.57
N THR A 27 -6.98 25.94 62.81
CA THR A 27 -5.67 26.33 63.37
C THR A 27 -5.74 27.72 64.02
N GLY A 28 -6.37 28.70 63.36
CA GLY A 28 -6.56 30.04 63.92
C GLY A 28 -7.41 30.03 65.19
N ALA A 29 -8.53 29.30 65.17
CA ALA A 29 -9.38 29.12 66.36
C ALA A 29 -8.63 28.44 67.51
N TYR A 30 -7.80 27.43 67.21
CA TYR A 30 -6.96 26.76 68.20
C TYR A 30 -5.98 27.73 68.88
N PHE A 31 -5.27 28.56 68.12
CA PHE A 31 -4.37 29.58 68.69
C PHE A 31 -5.11 30.61 69.55
N VAL A 32 -6.31 31.03 69.15
CA VAL A 32 -7.15 31.93 69.97
C VAL A 32 -7.54 31.26 71.29
N LEU A 33 -7.93 29.98 71.28
CA LEU A 33 -8.26 29.23 72.49
C LEU A 33 -7.06 29.06 73.41
N VAL A 34 -5.88 28.74 72.85
CA VAL A 34 -4.63 28.63 73.61
C VAL A 34 -4.26 29.98 74.23
N ALA A 35 -4.36 31.08 73.47
CA ALA A 35 -4.08 32.42 73.98
C ALA A 35 -5.07 32.83 75.09
N LEU A 36 -6.36 32.51 74.93
CA LEU A 36 -7.38 32.79 75.93
C LEU A 36 -7.19 31.94 77.20
N ALA A 37 -6.82 30.66 77.06
CA ALA A 37 -6.47 29.80 78.18
C ALA A 37 -5.25 30.32 78.94
N TRP A 38 -4.23 30.82 78.22
CA TRP A 38 -3.04 31.44 78.81
C TRP A 38 -3.39 32.70 79.62
N ILE A 39 -4.27 33.56 79.09
CA ILE A 39 -4.67 34.82 79.75
C ILE A 39 -5.56 34.56 80.98
N THR A 40 -6.44 33.57 80.93
CA THR A 40 -7.46 33.33 81.97
C THR A 40 -6.99 32.41 83.10
N SER A 41 -6.00 31.56 82.84
CA SER A 41 -5.48 30.60 83.81
C SER A 41 -4.09 31.04 84.27
N GLY A 42 -3.93 31.39 85.55
CA GLY A 42 -2.62 31.62 86.16
C GLY A 42 -1.68 30.39 86.06
N PRO A 43 -0.46 30.42 86.64
CA PRO A 43 0.71 29.57 86.31
C PRO A 43 0.62 28.05 86.62
N THR A 44 -0.56 27.46 86.52
CA THR A 44 -0.84 26.02 86.56
C THR A 44 -1.65 25.55 85.34
N SER A 45 -1.64 26.30 84.23
CA SER A 45 -2.38 25.99 83.01
C SER A 45 -1.54 25.19 82.00
N LEU A 46 -2.20 24.68 80.95
CA LEU A 46 -1.74 23.75 79.90
C LEU A 46 -0.35 24.00 79.27
N VAL A 47 0.29 25.15 79.55
CA VAL A 47 1.64 25.49 79.13
C VAL A 47 2.38 26.16 80.30
N ASP A 48 2.83 25.38 81.29
CA ASP A 48 3.70 25.87 82.37
C ASP A 48 5.14 25.91 81.86
N ILE A 49 5.53 26.99 81.17
CA ILE A 49 6.91 27.24 80.77
C ILE A 49 7.50 28.26 81.74
N LYS A 50 8.26 27.80 82.73
CA LYS A 50 9.00 28.65 83.68
C LYS A 50 10.47 28.79 83.26
N PRO A 51 11.07 29.98 83.42
CA PRO A 51 12.51 30.14 83.22
C PRO A 51 13.27 29.31 84.28
N GLY A 52 14.04 28.31 83.82
CA GLY A 52 14.81 27.39 84.68
C GLY A 52 14.36 25.92 84.67
N MET A 53 13.36 25.55 83.86
CA MET A 53 12.90 24.16 83.72
C MET A 53 13.92 23.24 83.03
N LYS A 54 13.84 21.95 83.34
CA LYS A 54 14.59 20.90 82.64
C LYS A 54 14.12 20.82 81.19
N LEU A 55 15.06 20.57 80.27
CA LEU A 55 14.79 20.48 78.83
C LEU A 55 13.63 19.52 78.47
N ASN A 56 13.47 18.44 79.23
CA ASN A 56 12.42 17.45 79.02
C ASN A 56 11.01 18.00 79.30
N GLU A 57 10.83 18.78 80.37
CA GLU A 57 9.53 19.35 80.74
C GLU A 57 9.09 20.44 79.75
N PHE A 58 10.05 21.20 79.22
CA PHE A 58 9.82 22.14 78.13
C PHE A 58 9.37 21.44 76.84
N ALA A 59 10.02 20.30 76.51
CA ALA A 59 9.65 19.49 75.36
C ALA A 59 8.24 18.87 75.50
N ASP A 60 7.88 18.38 76.69
CA ASP A 60 6.55 17.80 76.96
C ASP A 60 5.43 18.85 76.83
N GLY A 61 5.67 20.09 77.29
CA GLY A 61 4.73 21.21 77.13
C GLY A 61 4.53 21.61 75.67
N LEU A 62 5.60 21.66 74.88
CA LEU A 62 5.51 21.91 73.43
C LEU A 62 4.83 20.76 72.69
N ALA A 63 5.13 19.51 73.06
CA ALA A 63 4.51 18.34 72.45
C ALA A 63 2.99 18.34 72.67
N GLY A 64 2.52 18.70 73.88
CA GLY A 64 1.10 18.86 74.17
C GLY A 64 0.41 19.93 73.32
N LEU A 65 1.09 21.04 73.04
CA LEU A 65 0.55 22.13 72.21
C LEU A 65 0.53 21.78 70.71
N PHE A 66 1.55 21.08 70.21
CA PHE A 66 1.69 20.77 68.77
C PHE A 66 1.02 19.46 68.35
N ALA A 67 0.77 18.52 69.25
CA ALA A 67 0.18 17.22 68.90
C ALA A 67 -1.23 17.32 68.26
N PRO A 68 -2.19 18.11 68.79
CA PRO A 68 -3.50 18.28 68.15
C PRO A 68 -3.41 18.98 66.79
N LEU A 69 -2.46 19.92 66.65
CA LEU A 69 -2.24 20.66 65.40
C LEU A 69 -1.68 19.74 64.30
N ALA A 70 -0.72 18.88 64.65
CA ALA A 70 -0.18 17.89 63.73
C ALA A 70 -1.28 16.91 63.25
N PHE A 71 -2.16 16.48 64.16
CA PHE A 71 -3.28 15.60 63.82
C PHE A 71 -4.31 16.28 62.89
N LEU A 72 -4.63 17.55 63.13
CA LEU A 72 -5.50 18.34 62.27
C LEU A 72 -4.95 18.42 60.83
N TRP A 73 -3.67 18.74 60.68
CA TRP A 73 -3.05 18.86 59.36
C TRP A 73 -2.90 17.51 58.66
N LEU A 74 -2.67 16.42 59.40
CA LEU A 74 -2.71 15.06 58.84
C LEU A 74 -4.08 14.73 58.28
N PHE A 75 -5.16 15.04 59.02
CA PHE A 75 -6.53 14.84 58.53
C PHE A 75 -6.81 15.67 57.26
N VAL A 76 -6.48 16.96 57.27
CA VAL A 76 -6.65 17.84 56.10
C VAL A 76 -5.88 17.31 54.89
N ALA A 77 -4.64 16.88 55.07
CA ALA A 77 -3.83 16.29 54.02
C ALA A 77 -4.48 15.03 53.44
N THR A 78 -4.99 14.12 54.28
CA THR A 78 -5.67 12.89 53.80
C THR A 78 -6.95 13.20 53.02
N MET A 79 -7.72 14.21 53.42
CA MET A 79 -8.93 14.63 52.70
C MET A 79 -8.59 15.23 51.34
N VAL A 80 -7.59 16.10 51.26
CA VAL A 80 -7.11 16.66 49.97
C VAL A 80 -6.61 15.55 49.05
N GLN A 81 -5.77 14.64 49.56
CA GLN A 81 -5.28 13.49 48.80
C GLN A 81 -6.42 12.61 48.27
N SER A 82 -7.48 12.39 49.06
CA SER A 82 -8.65 11.61 48.61
C SER A 82 -9.40 12.27 47.44
N GLN A 83 -9.47 13.60 47.42
CA GLN A 83 -10.12 14.37 46.36
C GLN A 83 -9.30 14.30 45.07
N GLU A 84 -7.98 14.43 45.16
CA GLU A 84 -7.08 14.30 44.01
C GLU A 84 -7.19 12.90 43.39
N LEU A 85 -7.24 11.85 44.21
CA LEU A 85 -7.42 10.48 43.72
C LEU A 85 -8.78 10.27 43.04
N ALA A 86 -9.85 10.89 43.56
CA ALA A 86 -11.16 10.81 42.93
C ALA A 86 -11.19 11.49 41.55
N LEU A 87 -10.57 12.68 41.44
CA LEU A 87 -10.43 13.40 40.17
C LEU A 87 -9.57 12.63 39.18
N GLN A 88 -8.44 12.08 39.60
CA GLN A 88 -7.58 11.23 38.76
C GLN A 88 -8.33 10.00 38.23
N ARG A 89 -9.20 9.37 39.05
CA ARG A 89 -10.03 8.25 38.57
C ARG A 89 -11.03 8.69 37.50
N GLN A 90 -11.62 9.87 37.64
CA GLN A 90 -12.53 10.42 36.65
C GLN A 90 -11.80 10.72 35.33
N GLU A 91 -10.63 11.34 35.40
CA GLU A 91 -9.78 11.58 34.22
C GLU A 91 -9.40 10.27 33.53
N LEU A 92 -8.96 9.26 34.29
CA LEU A 92 -8.64 7.94 33.72
C LEU A 92 -9.85 7.27 33.06
N GLN A 93 -11.07 7.45 33.60
CA GLN A 93 -12.29 6.94 32.97
C GLN A 93 -12.59 7.66 31.65
N LEU A 94 -12.40 8.98 31.59
CA LEU A 94 -12.57 9.76 30.37
C LEU A 94 -11.53 9.34 29.31
N THR A 95 -10.26 9.27 29.69
CA THR A 95 -9.17 8.82 28.81
C THR A 95 -9.42 7.41 28.26
N ARG A 96 -9.97 6.49 29.06
CA ARG A 96 -10.35 5.16 28.57
C ARG A 96 -11.43 5.21 27.49
N ARG A 97 -12.45 6.06 27.66
CA ARG A 97 -13.51 6.24 26.65
C ARG A 97 -12.95 6.83 25.36
N GLU A 98 -12.07 7.82 25.47
CA GLU A 98 -11.39 8.39 24.30
C GLU A 98 -10.52 7.35 23.59
N PHE A 99 -9.79 6.50 24.33
CA PHE A 99 -9.04 5.39 23.73
C PHE A 99 -9.94 4.35 23.05
N GLU A 100 -11.12 4.06 23.61
CA GLU A 100 -12.10 3.17 22.98
C GLU A 100 -12.60 3.74 21.65
N GLN A 101 -12.94 5.02 21.61
CA GLN A 101 -13.35 5.73 20.38
C GLN A 101 -12.21 5.78 19.35
N ASN A 102 -10.99 6.12 19.77
CA ASN A 102 -9.83 6.12 18.88
C ASN A 102 -9.54 4.73 18.29
N ARG A 103 -9.75 3.68 19.09
CA ARG A 103 -9.62 2.30 18.61
C ARG A 103 -10.69 1.93 17.59
N GLU A 104 -11.91 2.47 17.71
CA GLU A 104 -12.97 2.28 16.72
C GLU A 104 -12.61 2.95 15.39
N VAL A 105 -12.23 4.24 15.43
CA VAL A 105 -11.77 4.97 14.24
C VAL A 105 -10.57 4.27 13.58
N ALA A 106 -9.60 3.80 14.36
CA ALA A 106 -8.44 3.07 13.82
C ALA A 106 -8.84 1.76 13.12
N LYS A 107 -9.87 1.06 13.62
CA LYS A 107 -10.40 -0.14 12.95
C LYS A 107 -11.09 0.19 11.64
N GLU A 108 -11.88 1.26 11.61
CA GLU A 108 -12.54 1.73 10.39
C GLU A 108 -11.51 2.13 9.32
N GLN A 109 -10.50 2.92 9.70
CA GLN A 109 -9.40 3.28 8.81
C GLN A 109 -8.65 2.05 8.28
N ALA A 110 -8.41 1.04 9.13
CA ALA A 110 -7.78 -0.21 8.68
C ALA A 110 -8.68 -1.00 7.71
N ALA A 111 -10.00 -1.01 7.91
CA ALA A 111 -10.94 -1.63 6.99
C ALA A 111 -10.98 -0.89 5.65
N GLU A 112 -11.02 0.44 5.68
CA GLU A 112 -10.99 1.27 4.48
C GLU A 112 -9.68 1.10 3.70
N ALA A 113 -8.53 1.09 4.39
CA ALA A 113 -7.24 0.84 3.76
C ALA A 113 -7.18 -0.52 3.05
N ARG A 114 -7.79 -1.57 3.62
CA ARG A 114 -7.91 -2.88 2.97
C ARG A 114 -8.77 -2.82 1.71
N ASN A 115 -9.89 -2.11 1.76
CA ASN A 115 -10.77 -1.93 0.61
C ASN A 115 -10.07 -1.13 -0.51
N GLN A 116 -9.33 -0.08 -0.16
CA GLN A 116 -8.51 0.69 -1.10
C GLN A 116 -7.41 -0.18 -1.74
N ALA A 117 -6.72 -1.01 -0.96
CA ALA A 117 -5.71 -1.93 -1.49
C ALA A 117 -6.31 -2.94 -2.49
N ALA A 118 -7.50 -3.47 -2.21
CA ALA A 118 -8.21 -4.35 -3.13
C ALA A 118 -8.57 -3.64 -4.45
N TYR A 119 -9.05 -2.40 -4.36
CA TYR A 119 -9.38 -1.59 -5.53
C TYR A 119 -8.14 -1.26 -6.38
N ILE A 120 -7.04 -0.86 -5.75
CA ILE A 120 -5.76 -0.59 -6.42
C ILE A 120 -5.24 -1.84 -7.12
N ARG A 121 -5.37 -3.02 -6.50
CA ARG A 121 -4.98 -4.29 -7.14
C ARG A 121 -5.76 -4.54 -8.42
N THR A 122 -7.07 -4.42 -8.39
CA THR A 122 -7.92 -4.59 -9.57
C THR A 122 -7.57 -3.56 -10.66
N GLN A 123 -7.34 -2.29 -10.29
CA GLN A 123 -6.90 -1.28 -11.25
C GLN A 123 -5.53 -1.61 -11.86
N THR A 124 -4.59 -2.08 -11.06
CA THR A 124 -3.25 -2.48 -11.54
C THR A 124 -3.36 -3.64 -12.52
N GLU A 125 -4.17 -4.65 -12.22
CA GLU A 125 -4.43 -5.78 -13.12
C GLU A 125 -5.05 -5.32 -14.45
N ILE A 126 -5.95 -4.33 -14.44
CA ILE A 126 -6.52 -3.74 -15.66
C ILE A 126 -5.45 -2.98 -16.47
N ILE A 127 -4.60 -2.18 -15.81
CA ILE A 127 -3.54 -1.41 -16.47
C ILE A 127 -2.52 -2.33 -17.12
N VAL A 128 -2.07 -3.36 -16.41
CA VAL A 128 -1.10 -4.34 -16.93
C VAL A 128 -1.65 -5.03 -18.18
N ARG A 129 -2.91 -5.48 -18.14
CA ARG A 129 -3.57 -6.07 -19.32
C ARG A 129 -3.73 -5.07 -20.46
N ALA A 130 -4.09 -3.82 -20.17
CA ALA A 130 -4.22 -2.79 -21.19
C ALA A 130 -2.86 -2.44 -21.84
N ASP A 131 -1.77 -2.50 -21.08
CA ASP A 131 -0.41 -2.30 -21.59
C ASP A 131 0.02 -3.48 -22.48
N ALA A 132 -0.25 -4.72 -22.05
CA ALA A 132 -0.05 -5.92 -22.86
C ALA A 132 -0.86 -5.86 -24.18
N ASP A 133 -2.11 -5.42 -24.12
CA ASP A 133 -2.95 -5.24 -25.32
C ASP A 133 -2.38 -4.17 -26.26
N ARG A 134 -1.88 -3.04 -25.74
CA ARG A 134 -1.23 -2.01 -26.57
C ARG A 134 0.04 -2.54 -27.22
N HIS A 135 0.85 -3.27 -26.46
CA HIS A 135 2.10 -3.85 -26.96
C HIS A 135 1.81 -4.88 -28.05
N LEU A 136 0.84 -5.77 -27.82
CA LEU A 136 0.36 -6.73 -28.81
C LEU A 136 -0.09 -6.03 -30.10
N ASN A 137 -0.92 -4.99 -29.99
CA ASN A 137 -1.40 -4.25 -31.17
C ASN A 137 -0.24 -3.59 -31.93
N ALA A 138 0.73 -3.00 -31.22
CA ALA A 138 1.92 -2.43 -31.85
C ALA A 138 2.76 -3.47 -32.61
N LEU A 139 2.90 -4.69 -32.07
CA LEU A 139 3.58 -5.79 -32.75
C LEU A 139 2.79 -6.30 -33.96
N ILE A 140 1.46 -6.41 -33.87
CA ILE A 140 0.60 -6.80 -35.00
C ILE A 140 0.69 -5.77 -36.12
N ASP A 141 0.67 -4.47 -35.78
CA ASP A 141 0.79 -3.40 -36.77
C ASP A 141 2.20 -3.38 -37.38
N GLY A 142 3.24 -3.57 -36.57
CA GLY A 142 4.61 -3.76 -37.05
C GLY A 142 4.75 -4.98 -37.97
N PHE A 143 4.09 -6.09 -37.64
CA PHE A 143 4.03 -7.28 -38.48
C PHE A 143 3.37 -6.99 -39.82
N ARG A 144 2.23 -6.29 -39.84
CA ARG A 144 1.56 -5.87 -41.08
C ARG A 144 2.43 -4.98 -41.94
N GLU A 145 3.12 -4.01 -41.34
CA GLU A 145 4.03 -3.11 -42.05
C GLU A 145 5.26 -3.83 -42.58
N PHE A 146 5.76 -4.81 -41.84
CA PHE A 146 6.84 -5.67 -42.29
C PHE A 146 6.42 -6.50 -43.51
N LEU A 147 5.22 -7.10 -43.48
CA LEU A 147 4.68 -7.86 -44.61
C LEU A 147 4.53 -6.99 -45.86
N SER A 148 3.99 -5.78 -45.71
CA SER A 148 3.79 -4.86 -46.83
C SER A 148 5.11 -4.42 -47.47
N THR A 149 6.16 -4.27 -46.66
CA THR A 149 7.46 -3.76 -47.12
C THR A 149 8.35 -4.85 -47.70
N TYR A 150 8.49 -5.99 -47.00
CA TYR A 150 9.56 -6.96 -47.29
C TYR A 150 9.09 -8.17 -48.09
N LEU A 151 7.82 -8.54 -48.02
CA LEU A 151 7.30 -9.78 -48.60
C LEU A 151 6.54 -9.61 -49.92
N MET A 152 6.65 -8.45 -50.57
CA MET A 152 6.20 -8.28 -51.97
C MET A 152 7.07 -9.03 -52.98
N LYS A 153 8.27 -9.50 -52.60
CA LYS A 153 9.13 -10.27 -53.51
C LYS A 153 8.54 -11.67 -53.76
N PRO A 154 8.38 -12.10 -55.02
CA PRO A 154 7.85 -13.41 -55.32
C PRO A 154 8.83 -14.50 -54.88
N MET A 155 8.32 -15.52 -54.20
CA MET A 155 9.09 -16.73 -53.92
C MET A 155 9.11 -17.63 -55.15
N ALA A 156 10.26 -18.25 -55.41
CA ALA A 156 10.42 -19.18 -56.53
C ALA A 156 11.11 -20.46 -56.07
N ALA A 157 10.62 -21.61 -56.52
CA ALA A 157 11.39 -22.85 -56.45
C ALA A 157 12.16 -23.04 -57.75
N SER A 158 13.48 -23.26 -57.67
CA SER A 158 14.35 -23.44 -58.84
C SER A 158 15.38 -24.54 -58.61
N ASP A 159 15.72 -25.25 -59.68
CA ASP A 159 16.84 -26.21 -59.75
C ASP A 159 18.07 -25.61 -60.48
N GLY A 160 18.03 -24.31 -60.83
CA GLY A 160 19.05 -23.62 -61.61
C GLY A 160 18.80 -23.62 -63.12
N GLN A 161 17.92 -24.49 -63.65
CA GLN A 161 17.49 -24.49 -65.05
C GLN A 161 16.02 -24.07 -65.25
N LYS A 162 15.13 -24.44 -64.33
CA LYS A 162 13.70 -24.13 -64.38
C LYS A 162 13.25 -23.55 -63.05
N SER A 163 12.65 -22.36 -63.11
CA SER A 163 12.00 -21.72 -61.97
C SER A 163 10.47 -21.85 -62.07
N THR A 164 9.82 -22.13 -60.95
CA THR A 164 8.38 -21.95 -60.79
C THR A 164 8.16 -20.87 -59.75
N HIS A 165 7.54 -19.76 -60.17
CA HIS A 165 7.06 -18.73 -59.26
C HIS A 165 5.89 -19.31 -58.47
N ILE A 166 6.00 -19.33 -57.15
CA ILE A 166 5.01 -19.99 -56.29
C ILE A 166 3.97 -18.97 -55.85
N LEU A 167 4.39 -17.90 -55.17
CA LEU A 167 3.49 -16.81 -54.77
C LEU A 167 4.30 -15.61 -54.26
N ALA A 168 3.71 -14.42 -54.33
CA ALA A 168 4.13 -13.29 -53.51
C ALA A 168 3.36 -13.35 -52.19
N LEU A 169 4.04 -13.21 -51.05
CA LEU A 169 3.44 -13.17 -49.71
C LEU A 169 2.85 -11.78 -49.39
N GLY A 170 2.34 -11.09 -50.43
CA GLY A 170 1.88 -9.72 -50.31
C GLY A 170 0.59 -9.63 -49.51
N ALA A 171 0.67 -9.05 -48.32
CA ALA A 171 -0.47 -8.48 -47.64
C ALA A 171 -0.91 -7.22 -48.39
N HIS A 172 -2.21 -7.08 -48.68
CA HIS A 172 -2.73 -5.79 -49.13
C HIS A 172 -2.95 -4.88 -47.91
N PRO A 173 -2.82 -3.54 -48.06
CA PRO A 173 -3.20 -2.61 -47.01
C PRO A 173 -4.65 -2.89 -46.57
N GLY A 174 -4.84 -3.27 -45.31
CA GLY A 174 -6.15 -3.61 -44.75
C GLY A 174 -6.50 -5.09 -44.69
N SER A 175 -5.61 -6.01 -45.12
CA SER A 175 -5.83 -7.44 -44.96
C SER A 175 -6.05 -7.80 -43.48
N SER A 176 -7.13 -8.55 -43.21
CA SER A 176 -7.41 -9.05 -41.87
C SER A 176 -6.36 -10.07 -41.44
N LEU A 177 -6.18 -10.28 -40.12
CA LEU A 177 -5.22 -11.28 -39.64
C LEU A 177 -5.55 -12.67 -40.23
N GLY A 178 -6.82 -13.07 -40.24
CA GLY A 178 -7.25 -14.34 -40.83
C GLY A 178 -6.91 -14.49 -42.32
N GLU A 179 -7.01 -13.42 -43.12
CA GLU A 179 -6.56 -13.45 -44.53
C GLU A 179 -5.06 -13.68 -44.64
N LEU A 180 -4.26 -13.02 -43.80
CA LEU A 180 -2.81 -13.21 -43.77
C LEU A 180 -2.48 -14.67 -43.44
N ILE A 181 -3.14 -15.23 -42.43
CA ILE A 181 -2.96 -16.63 -42.00
C ILE A 181 -3.29 -17.58 -43.15
N ALA A 182 -4.44 -17.39 -43.81
CA ALA A 182 -4.81 -18.18 -44.98
C ALA A 182 -3.77 -18.05 -46.11
N HIS A 183 -3.27 -16.84 -46.39
CA HIS A 183 -2.25 -16.65 -47.41
C HIS A 183 -0.94 -17.38 -47.09
N PHE A 184 -0.45 -17.29 -45.86
CA PHE A 184 0.76 -17.98 -45.44
C PHE A 184 0.59 -19.50 -45.46
N SER A 185 -0.52 -20.02 -44.93
CA SER A 185 -0.81 -21.46 -44.94
C SER A 185 -0.87 -22.00 -46.36
N ASN A 186 -1.66 -21.37 -47.25
CA ASN A 186 -1.76 -21.78 -48.65
C ASN A 186 -0.40 -21.73 -49.36
N THR A 187 0.45 -20.76 -49.01
CA THR A 187 1.78 -20.64 -49.59
C THR A 187 2.72 -21.73 -49.09
N ALA A 188 2.70 -22.04 -47.79
CA ALA A 188 3.44 -23.15 -47.21
C ALA A 188 3.05 -24.48 -47.86
N ASP A 189 1.75 -24.73 -48.03
CA ASP A 189 1.22 -25.92 -48.71
C ASP A 189 1.65 -25.98 -50.18
N ALA A 190 1.59 -24.86 -50.91
CA ALA A 190 2.03 -24.81 -52.31
C ALA A 190 3.54 -25.07 -52.45
N VAL A 191 4.36 -24.52 -51.54
CA VAL A 191 5.80 -24.80 -51.46
C VAL A 191 6.04 -26.29 -51.18
N GLY A 192 5.37 -26.86 -50.17
CA GLY A 192 5.48 -28.27 -49.83
C GLY A 192 5.07 -29.20 -50.97
N ALA A 193 3.96 -28.91 -51.64
CA ALA A 193 3.52 -29.66 -52.82
C ALA A 193 4.52 -29.56 -53.99
N ASN A 194 5.11 -28.39 -54.22
CA ASN A 194 6.10 -28.19 -55.28
C ASN A 194 7.38 -28.98 -55.01
N LEU A 195 7.92 -28.89 -53.80
CA LEU A 195 9.14 -29.60 -53.40
C LEU A 195 8.94 -31.11 -53.36
N LYS A 196 7.75 -31.59 -52.96
CA LYS A 196 7.41 -33.02 -53.06
C LYS A 196 7.39 -33.52 -54.51
N LYS A 197 6.92 -32.68 -55.44
CA LYS A 197 6.88 -33.01 -56.88
C LYS A 197 8.25 -32.91 -57.54
N TYR A 198 9.10 -31.99 -57.07
CA TYR A 198 10.42 -31.70 -57.62
C TYR A 198 11.45 -31.60 -56.48
N PRO A 199 11.94 -32.73 -55.95
CA PRO A 199 12.77 -32.77 -54.74
C PRO A 199 14.13 -32.08 -54.89
N ASP A 200 14.63 -31.93 -56.12
CA ASP A 200 15.91 -31.26 -56.39
C ASP A 200 15.83 -29.73 -56.40
N ARG A 201 14.62 -29.16 -56.36
CA ARG A 201 14.43 -27.71 -56.36
C ARG A 201 14.68 -27.13 -54.98
N LYS A 202 15.22 -25.92 -54.96
CA LYS A 202 15.43 -25.13 -53.74
C LYS A 202 14.48 -23.95 -53.73
N LEU A 203 13.95 -23.63 -52.55
CA LEU A 203 13.16 -22.43 -52.35
C LEU A 203 14.10 -21.22 -52.33
N HIS A 204 13.91 -20.32 -53.27
CA HIS A 204 14.51 -19.00 -53.27
C HIS A 204 13.51 -18.01 -52.71
N ALA A 205 13.69 -17.69 -51.43
CA ALA A 205 12.96 -16.66 -50.70
C ALA A 205 13.96 -15.85 -49.87
N ASP A 206 13.54 -14.66 -49.43
CA ASP A 206 14.32 -13.84 -48.51
C ASP A 206 14.28 -14.49 -47.11
N TRP A 207 15.21 -15.42 -46.86
CA TRP A 207 15.23 -16.19 -45.63
C TRP A 207 15.43 -15.30 -44.40
N VAL A 208 16.16 -14.18 -44.54
CA VAL A 208 16.35 -13.21 -43.45
C VAL A 208 15.02 -12.57 -43.08
N ALA A 209 14.23 -12.19 -44.08
CA ALA A 209 12.90 -11.63 -43.83
C ALA A 209 11.95 -12.65 -43.18
N LEU A 210 11.98 -13.91 -43.62
CA LEU A 210 11.19 -14.98 -43.01
C LEU A 210 11.61 -15.28 -41.56
N ASP A 211 12.92 -15.23 -41.27
CA ASP A 211 13.45 -15.42 -39.91
C ASP A 211 13.03 -14.27 -38.98
N MET A 212 13.11 -13.02 -39.46
CA MET A 212 12.58 -11.85 -38.75
C MET A 212 11.08 -11.99 -38.48
N LEU A 213 10.30 -12.40 -39.48
CA LEU A 213 8.87 -12.63 -39.33
C LEU A 213 8.56 -13.68 -38.26
N ARG A 214 9.29 -14.80 -38.27
CA ARG A 214 9.18 -15.85 -37.26
C ARG A 214 9.46 -15.29 -35.86
N ASN A 215 10.49 -14.46 -35.71
CA ASN A 215 10.83 -13.86 -34.42
C ASN A 215 9.74 -12.91 -33.92
N MET A 216 9.14 -12.08 -34.80
CA MET A 216 8.01 -11.21 -34.44
C MET A 216 6.78 -12.02 -34.02
N LEU A 217 6.46 -13.10 -34.73
CA LEU A 217 5.33 -13.98 -34.38
C LEU A 217 5.55 -14.70 -33.05
N ASN A 218 6.79 -15.13 -32.77
CA ASN A 218 7.13 -15.71 -31.48
C ASN A 218 7.01 -14.68 -30.34
N GLU A 219 7.41 -13.43 -30.57
CA GLU A 219 7.24 -12.35 -29.59
C GLU A 219 5.75 -12.09 -29.30
N ILE A 220 4.92 -12.04 -30.36
CA ILE A 220 3.46 -11.97 -30.22
C ILE A 220 2.95 -13.16 -29.40
N ASN A 221 3.39 -14.39 -29.70
CA ASN A 221 2.95 -15.60 -29.00
C ASN A 221 3.26 -15.57 -27.49
N VAL A 222 4.44 -15.04 -27.12
CA VAL A 222 4.84 -14.88 -25.71
C VAL A 222 3.94 -13.89 -24.97
N LEU A 223 3.37 -12.90 -25.66
CA LEU A 223 2.50 -11.89 -25.05
C LEU A 223 1.03 -12.33 -24.93
N ILE A 224 0.58 -13.32 -25.71
CA ILE A 224 -0.83 -13.78 -25.71
C ILE A 224 -1.35 -14.08 -24.29
N PRO A 225 -0.63 -14.80 -23.42
CA PRO A 225 -1.14 -15.14 -22.08
C PRO A 225 -1.42 -13.93 -21.18
N GLU A 226 -0.74 -12.81 -21.41
CA GLU A 226 -0.84 -11.57 -20.60
C GLU A 226 -1.91 -10.60 -21.12
N THR A 227 -2.48 -10.89 -22.30
CA THR A 227 -3.47 -10.02 -22.97
C THR A 227 -4.88 -10.19 -22.41
N SER A 228 -5.78 -9.28 -22.79
CA SER A 228 -7.19 -9.38 -22.41
C SER A 228 -7.88 -10.60 -23.03
N PRO A 229 -8.95 -11.15 -22.40
CA PRO A 229 -9.70 -12.27 -22.96
C PRO A 229 -10.24 -12.02 -24.36
N THR A 230 -10.55 -10.76 -24.70
CA THR A 230 -11.01 -10.37 -26.03
C THR A 230 -9.91 -10.53 -27.07
N GLN A 231 -8.69 -10.06 -26.79
CA GLN A 231 -7.56 -10.21 -27.72
C GLN A 231 -7.17 -11.67 -27.89
N LYS A 232 -7.15 -12.43 -26.79
CA LYS A 232 -6.92 -13.86 -26.83
C LYS A 232 -7.91 -14.58 -27.74
N ALA A 233 -9.22 -14.29 -27.59
CA ALA A 233 -10.25 -14.87 -28.44
C ALA A 233 -10.10 -14.48 -29.92
N ILE A 234 -9.69 -13.23 -30.22
CA ILE A 234 -9.42 -12.79 -31.60
C ILE A 234 -8.28 -13.61 -32.20
N LEU A 235 -7.16 -13.76 -31.49
CA LEU A 235 -6.00 -14.52 -31.96
C LEU A 235 -6.30 -16.03 -32.11
N GLU A 236 -7.01 -16.61 -31.15
CA GLU A 236 -7.47 -18.01 -31.21
C GLU A 236 -8.40 -18.23 -32.41
N SER A 237 -9.37 -17.33 -32.63
CA SER A 237 -10.31 -17.42 -33.76
C SER A 237 -9.64 -17.25 -35.12
N ALA A 238 -8.49 -16.60 -35.17
CA ALA A 238 -7.73 -16.39 -36.38
C ALA A 238 -6.83 -17.59 -36.72
N GLU A 239 -6.72 -18.58 -35.83
CA GLU A 239 -5.78 -19.71 -35.94
C GLU A 239 -4.32 -19.26 -35.99
N PHE A 240 -3.93 -18.37 -35.05
CA PHE A 240 -2.59 -17.78 -35.03
C PHE A 240 -1.44 -18.81 -34.99
N ASP A 241 -1.63 -19.96 -34.34
CA ASP A 241 -0.64 -21.03 -34.29
C ASP A 241 -0.31 -21.57 -35.71
N THR A 242 -1.32 -21.69 -36.58
CA THR A 242 -1.16 -22.12 -37.97
C THR A 242 -0.22 -21.17 -38.74
N LEU A 243 -0.27 -19.88 -38.43
CA LEU A 243 0.64 -18.88 -39.03
C LEU A 243 2.08 -19.06 -38.57
N ILE A 244 2.29 -19.28 -37.27
CA ILE A 244 3.61 -19.53 -36.71
C ILE A 244 4.23 -20.74 -37.42
N ASP A 245 3.48 -21.83 -37.53
CA ASP A 245 3.92 -23.07 -38.16
C ASP A 245 4.23 -22.87 -39.66
N ALA A 246 3.34 -22.18 -40.39
CA ALA A 246 3.53 -21.90 -41.81
C ALA A 246 4.78 -21.04 -42.06
N VAL A 247 5.00 -20.00 -41.25
CA VAL A 247 6.18 -19.13 -41.36
C VAL A 247 7.45 -19.88 -40.97
N ALA A 248 7.42 -20.68 -39.91
CA ALA A 248 8.55 -21.51 -39.50
C ALA A 248 8.95 -22.48 -40.60
N TYR A 249 7.98 -23.19 -41.20
CA TYR A 249 8.21 -24.09 -42.32
C TYR A 249 8.86 -23.38 -43.52
N LEU A 250 8.35 -22.21 -43.92
CA LEU A 250 8.90 -21.42 -45.02
C LEU A 250 10.33 -20.94 -44.72
N ALA A 251 10.58 -20.46 -43.50
CA ALA A 251 11.90 -19.98 -43.08
C ALA A 251 12.94 -21.12 -43.11
N ASP A 252 12.59 -22.28 -42.56
CA ASP A 252 13.49 -23.44 -42.51
C ASP A 252 13.77 -23.99 -43.92
N THR A 253 12.77 -23.96 -44.80
CA THR A 253 12.90 -24.41 -46.19
C THR A 253 13.73 -23.45 -47.05
N ALA A 254 13.63 -22.14 -46.81
CA ALA A 254 14.39 -21.11 -47.51
C ALA A 254 15.84 -20.99 -47.02
N LYS A 255 16.15 -21.54 -45.84
CA LYS A 255 17.45 -21.41 -45.20
C LYS A 255 18.55 -22.00 -46.10
N PRO A 256 19.62 -21.24 -46.43
CA PRO A 256 20.70 -21.77 -47.24
C PRO A 256 21.34 -22.95 -46.50
N GLN A 257 21.32 -24.12 -47.12
CA GLN A 257 22.08 -25.26 -46.62
C GLN A 257 23.55 -24.86 -46.60
N ARG A 258 24.19 -24.89 -45.43
CA ARG A 258 25.63 -24.75 -45.31
C ARG A 258 26.24 -25.83 -46.20
N THR A 259 26.69 -25.46 -47.39
CA THR A 259 27.55 -26.30 -48.20
C THR A 259 28.76 -26.55 -47.31
N GLY A 260 28.89 -27.78 -46.81
CA GLY A 260 30.02 -28.17 -45.99
C GLY A 260 31.28 -27.80 -46.76
N GLY A 261 31.98 -26.76 -46.28
CA GLY A 261 33.29 -26.41 -46.78
C GLY A 261 34.24 -27.53 -46.38
N GLY A 262 34.57 -28.37 -47.35
CA GLY A 262 35.89 -28.99 -47.42
C GLY A 262 36.89 -27.98 -47.95
#